data_AF-A0A7W0Q954-F1
#
_entry.id   AF-A0A7W0Q954-F1
#
_cell.length_a   1.000
_cell.length_b   1.000
_cell.length_c   1.000
_cell.angle_alpha   90.00
_cell.angle_beta   90.00
_cell.angle_gamma   90.00
#
_symmetry.space_group_name_H-M   'P 1'
#
loop_
_entity.id
_entity.type
_entity.pdbx_description
1 polymer ?
#
loop_
_entity_poly.entity_id
_entity_poly.type
_entity_poly.pdbx_seq_one_letter_code
_entity_poly.pdbx_strand_id
1 'polypeptide(L)'
;MRAAGQALALDPGSGAAVLVSKIMLETIPDREQPAGLAARHLAADQDTAVRQSRFAAITQLGYLAFLPILMWLGVEDWRAIGGIVAAVAVVVAAAVVGMYRPAYSLPCVLVSLTGNVVIIILLSRLFGPFVIVPAVACSTGISFLVFPPLTDRWWLVVVPLAAALVAPLVLEELGVFARTFEISGGALITRPTAIGFTGTPALVLLISANVGVFIIMTLLVRAIVKAQRTAKRLTEAQAWHLTQLLPPDVVAEPRPIEPSRCSFQ
;
A
#
# COMPACT_ATOMS: atom_id res chain seq x y z
N MET A 1 12.92 12.88 -32.78
CA MET A 1 13.53 11.55 -32.60
C MET A 1 14.12 11.00 -33.91
N ARG A 2 13.34 10.81 -35.00
CA ARG A 2 13.85 10.26 -36.27
C ARG A 2 15.00 11.05 -36.89
N ALA A 3 14.88 12.38 -36.99
CA ALA A 3 15.94 13.25 -37.54
C ALA A 3 17.20 13.30 -36.66
N ALA A 4 17.05 13.22 -35.34
CA ALA A 4 18.18 13.14 -34.41
C ALA A 4 18.92 11.79 -34.53
N GLY A 5 18.19 10.68 -34.68
CA GLY A 5 18.78 9.37 -34.95
C GLY A 5 19.46 9.29 -36.32
N GLN A 6 18.92 9.98 -37.33
CA GLN A 6 19.54 10.08 -38.66
C GLN A 6 20.82 10.93 -38.66
N ALA A 7 20.83 12.03 -37.91
CA ALA A 7 22.03 12.85 -37.71
C ALA A 7 23.12 12.09 -36.93
N LEU A 8 22.74 11.31 -35.91
CA LEU A 8 23.68 10.45 -35.16
C LEU A 8 24.27 9.32 -36.02
N ALA A 9 23.49 8.77 -36.95
CA ALA A 9 23.92 7.68 -37.82
C ALA A 9 24.85 8.13 -38.97
N LEU A 10 24.76 9.40 -39.38
CA LEU A 10 25.55 9.96 -40.48
C LEU A 10 26.93 10.47 -40.05
N ASP A 11 27.12 10.82 -38.77
CA ASP A 11 28.41 11.28 -38.25
C ASP A 11 28.66 10.84 -36.79
N PRO A 12 29.11 9.58 -36.57
CA PRO A 12 29.39 9.03 -35.25
C PRO A 12 30.60 9.70 -34.56
N GLY A 13 31.41 10.48 -35.29
CA GLY A 13 32.55 11.23 -34.76
C GLY A 13 32.23 12.67 -34.37
N SER A 14 31.01 13.15 -34.67
CA SER A 14 30.62 14.51 -34.32
C SER A 14 30.51 14.69 -32.80
N GLY A 15 30.98 15.84 -32.30
CA GLY A 15 30.89 16.22 -30.88
C GLY A 15 29.45 16.22 -30.32
N ALA A 16 28.42 16.09 -31.16
CA ALA A 16 27.03 15.93 -30.76
C ALA A 16 26.75 14.60 -30.04
N ALA A 17 27.38 13.49 -30.43
CA ALA A 17 27.23 12.22 -29.72
C ALA A 17 27.85 12.29 -28.31
N VAL A 18 29.01 12.94 -28.20
CA VAL A 18 29.66 13.23 -26.92
C VAL A 18 28.79 14.16 -26.08
N LEU A 19 28.19 15.21 -26.66
CA LEU A 19 27.31 16.14 -25.93
C LEU A 19 26.03 15.47 -25.44
N VAL A 20 25.40 14.61 -26.25
CA VAL A 20 24.21 13.84 -25.83
C VAL A 20 24.56 12.81 -24.76
N SER A 21 25.72 12.13 -24.88
CA SER A 21 26.22 11.25 -23.82
C SER A 21 26.51 12.02 -22.54
N LYS A 22 27.07 13.23 -22.66
CA LYS A 22 27.38 14.12 -21.53
C LYS A 22 26.10 14.63 -20.87
N ILE A 23 25.07 14.99 -21.64
CA ILE A 23 23.75 15.39 -21.13
C ILE A 23 22.98 14.19 -20.52
N MET A 24 23.22 12.96 -21.00
CA MET A 24 22.65 11.73 -20.42
C MET A 24 23.40 11.24 -19.18
N LEU A 25 24.70 11.51 -19.06
CA LEU A 25 25.57 11.04 -17.96
C LEU A 25 25.78 12.09 -16.86
N GLU A 26 25.75 13.38 -17.18
CA GLU A 26 25.56 14.43 -16.17
C GLU A 26 24.12 14.26 -15.67
N THR A 27 24.02 13.56 -14.53
CA THR A 27 22.81 13.47 -13.74
C THR A 27 22.33 14.90 -13.55
N ILE A 28 21.31 15.32 -14.30
CA ILE A 28 20.72 16.65 -14.15
C ILE A 28 20.41 16.76 -12.66
N PRO A 29 21.04 17.68 -11.91
CA PRO A 29 20.76 17.82 -10.50
C PRO A 29 19.25 17.99 -10.36
N ASP A 30 18.62 17.28 -9.41
CA ASP A 30 17.16 17.18 -9.18
C ASP A 30 16.38 18.51 -9.17
N ARG A 31 17.07 19.65 -9.26
CA ARG A 31 16.53 21.00 -9.11
C ARG A 31 15.84 21.56 -10.34
N GLU A 32 16.09 21.07 -11.55
CA GLU A 32 15.39 21.56 -12.76
C GLU A 32 14.99 20.42 -13.70
N GLN A 33 14.13 19.52 -13.20
CA GLN A 33 13.43 18.58 -14.07
C GLN A 33 12.57 19.37 -15.07
N PRO A 34 12.72 19.18 -16.40
CA PRO A 34 11.95 19.94 -17.37
C PRO A 34 10.46 19.74 -17.12
N ALA A 35 9.67 20.82 -17.08
CA ALA A 35 8.26 20.80 -16.65
C ALA A 35 7.40 19.76 -17.40
N GLY A 36 7.76 19.42 -18.64
CA GLY A 36 7.11 18.36 -19.42
C GLY A 36 7.34 16.94 -18.90
N LEU A 37 8.44 16.67 -18.20
CA LEU A 37 8.74 15.36 -17.60
C LEU A 37 7.92 15.16 -16.31
N ALA A 38 7.86 16.20 -15.46
CA ALA A 38 7.04 16.19 -14.24
C ALA A 38 5.56 15.92 -14.57
N ALA A 39 5.02 16.56 -15.62
CA ALA A 39 3.66 16.30 -16.09
C ALA A 39 3.44 14.85 -16.55
N ARG A 40 4.45 14.21 -17.17
CA ARG A 40 4.38 12.80 -17.58
C ARG A 40 4.46 11.83 -16.40
N HIS A 41 5.28 12.12 -15.40
CA HIS A 41 5.32 11.34 -14.16
C HIS A 41 3.98 11.40 -13.43
N LEU A 42 3.40 12.60 -13.30
CA LEU A 42 2.07 12.77 -12.71
C LEU A 42 0.99 11.98 -13.47
N ALA A 43 1.04 11.95 -14.81
CA ALA A 43 0.10 11.16 -15.60
C ALA A 43 0.29 9.63 -15.42
N ALA A 44 1.52 9.15 -15.31
CA ALA A 44 1.79 7.73 -15.04
C ALA A 44 1.36 7.31 -13.61
N ASP A 45 1.51 8.21 -12.65
CA ASP A 45 1.08 8.00 -11.28
C ASP A 45 -0.45 7.95 -11.17
N GLN A 46 -1.17 8.71 -11.98
CA GLN A 46 -2.64 8.67 -12.05
C GLN A 46 -3.17 7.28 -12.43
N ASP A 47 -2.63 6.65 -13.47
CA ASP A 47 -3.05 5.32 -13.90
C ASP A 47 -2.86 4.27 -12.80
N THR A 48 -1.75 4.40 -12.06
CA THR A 48 -1.45 3.54 -10.92
C THR A 48 -2.42 3.80 -9.77
N ALA A 49 -2.69 5.08 -9.45
CA ALA A 49 -3.63 5.48 -8.41
C ALA A 49 -5.06 5.01 -8.69
N VAL A 50 -5.54 5.08 -9.94
CA VAL A 50 -6.88 4.59 -10.31
C VAL A 50 -6.99 3.08 -10.10
N ARG A 51 -5.98 2.31 -10.54
CA ARG A 51 -5.94 0.85 -10.34
C ARG A 51 -5.91 0.49 -8.85
N GLN A 52 -5.10 1.21 -8.06
CA GLN A 52 -5.01 1.02 -6.63
C GLN A 52 -6.32 1.38 -5.92
N SER A 53 -7.00 2.46 -6.34
CA SER A 53 -8.30 2.85 -5.81
C SER A 53 -9.37 1.80 -6.07
N ARG A 54 -9.38 1.21 -7.28
CA ARG A 54 -10.30 0.13 -7.64
C ARG A 54 -10.07 -1.09 -6.77
N PHE A 55 -8.80 -1.46 -6.59
CA PHE A 55 -8.44 -2.57 -5.71
C PHE A 55 -8.88 -2.30 -4.28
N ALA A 56 -8.58 -1.11 -3.74
CA ALA A 56 -9.00 -0.70 -2.40
C ALA A 56 -10.52 -0.74 -2.22
N ALA A 57 -11.29 -0.22 -3.18
CA ALA A 57 -12.75 -0.25 -3.13
C ALA A 57 -13.28 -1.69 -3.14
N ILE A 58 -12.74 -2.58 -3.98
CA ILE A 58 -13.12 -4.00 -4.04
C ILE A 58 -12.79 -4.70 -2.72
N THR A 59 -11.58 -4.50 -2.19
CA THR A 59 -11.17 -5.07 -0.90
C THR A 59 -12.08 -4.60 0.24
N GLN A 60 -12.45 -3.30 0.25
CA GLN A 60 -13.32 -2.73 1.26
C GLN A 60 -14.75 -3.27 1.18
N LEU A 61 -15.28 -3.47 -0.04
CA LEU A 61 -16.56 -4.15 -0.24
C LEU A 61 -16.54 -5.60 0.24
N GLY A 62 -15.36 -6.23 0.25
CA GLY A 62 -15.15 -7.55 0.85
C GLY A 62 -15.58 -7.63 2.32
N TYR A 63 -15.50 -6.53 3.10
CA TYR A 63 -16.02 -6.51 4.47
C TYR A 63 -17.54 -6.73 4.53
N LEU A 64 -18.28 -6.25 3.52
CA LEU A 64 -19.73 -6.43 3.47
C LEU A 64 -20.11 -7.89 3.20
N ALA A 65 -19.23 -8.67 2.56
CA ALA A 65 -19.45 -10.09 2.35
C ALA A 65 -19.46 -10.90 3.67
N PHE A 66 -18.93 -10.34 4.77
CA PHE A 66 -19.01 -10.94 6.10
C PHE A 66 -20.35 -10.64 6.81
N LEU A 67 -21.15 -9.68 6.36
CA LEU A 67 -22.42 -9.33 7.00
C LEU A 67 -23.41 -10.51 7.08
N PRO A 68 -23.61 -11.34 6.04
CA PRO A 68 -24.51 -12.50 6.15
C PRO A 68 -24.05 -13.50 7.21
N ILE A 69 -22.74 -13.70 7.34
CA ILE A 69 -22.15 -14.57 8.37
C ILE A 69 -22.37 -13.97 9.76
N LEU A 70 -22.20 -12.66 9.90
CA LEU A 70 -22.48 -11.93 11.15
C LEU A 70 -23.96 -12.02 11.55
N MET A 71 -24.86 -11.83 10.59
CA MET A 71 -26.30 -11.99 10.81
C MET A 71 -26.65 -13.40 11.26
N TRP A 72 -25.98 -14.42 10.69
CA TRP A 72 -26.16 -15.81 11.11
C TRP A 72 -25.63 -16.08 12.52
N LEU A 73 -24.56 -15.39 12.93
CA LEU A 73 -23.96 -15.53 14.26
C LEU A 73 -24.81 -14.89 15.38
N GLY A 74 -25.84 -14.10 15.03
CA GLY A 74 -26.74 -13.46 15.98
C GLY A 74 -26.17 -12.14 16.49
N VAL A 75 -26.39 -11.08 15.73
CA VAL A 75 -25.94 -9.72 16.07
C VAL A 75 -26.74 -9.18 17.24
N GLU A 76 -26.08 -8.86 18.34
CA GLU A 76 -26.69 -8.23 19.51
C GLU A 76 -26.63 -6.70 19.43
N ASP A 77 -25.53 -6.14 18.88
CA ASP A 77 -25.33 -4.70 18.74
C ASP A 77 -25.33 -4.23 17.27
N TRP A 78 -26.51 -3.86 16.79
CA TRP A 78 -26.69 -3.30 15.45
C TRP A 78 -26.04 -1.93 15.25
N ARG A 79 -25.75 -1.19 16.32
CA ARG A 79 -25.10 0.13 16.22
C ARG A 79 -23.64 -0.04 15.82
N ALA A 80 -22.94 -1.01 16.38
CA ALA A 80 -21.57 -1.35 15.99
C ALA A 80 -21.49 -1.74 14.51
N ILE A 81 -22.42 -2.58 14.04
CA ILE A 81 -22.48 -2.97 12.62
C ILE A 81 -22.80 -1.77 11.73
N GLY A 82 -23.79 -0.96 12.10
CA GLY A 82 -24.12 0.27 11.37
C GLY A 82 -22.91 1.21 11.26
N GLY A 83 -22.12 1.35 12.33
CA GLY A 83 -20.88 2.11 12.34
C GLY A 83 -19.83 1.56 11.37
N ILE A 84 -19.63 0.24 11.33
CA ILE A 84 -18.69 -0.41 10.38
C ILE A 84 -19.16 -0.18 8.95
N VAL A 85 -20.44 -0.40 8.65
CA VAL A 85 -21.01 -0.22 7.30
C VAL A 85 -20.88 1.24 6.86
N ALA A 86 -21.16 2.20 7.74
CA ALA A 86 -21.00 3.61 7.46
C ALA A 86 -19.53 3.97 7.19
N ALA A 87 -18.59 3.48 8.01
CA ALA A 87 -17.17 3.74 7.81
C ALA A 87 -16.64 3.10 6.51
N VAL A 88 -17.08 1.87 6.18
CA VAL A 88 -16.82 1.22 4.88
C VAL A 88 -17.35 2.06 3.74
N ALA A 89 -18.59 2.56 3.83
CA ALA A 89 -19.19 3.40 2.80
C ALA A 89 -18.40 4.69 2.58
N VAL A 90 -17.93 5.34 3.65
CA VAL A 90 -17.07 6.55 3.56
C VAL A 90 -15.74 6.23 2.87
N VAL A 91 -15.07 5.13 3.23
CA VAL A 91 -13.80 4.73 2.59
C VAL A 91 -13.99 4.41 1.12
N VAL A 92 -15.06 3.68 0.76
CA VAL A 92 -15.40 3.37 -0.63
C VAL A 92 -15.73 4.64 -1.41
N ALA A 93 -16.52 5.56 -0.83
CA ALA A 93 -16.84 6.84 -1.46
C ALA A 93 -15.57 7.67 -1.69
N ALA A 94 -14.66 7.74 -0.71
CA ALA A 94 -13.37 8.41 -0.88
C ALA A 94 -12.53 7.77 -2.00
N ALA A 95 -12.48 6.44 -2.06
CA ALA A 95 -11.78 5.72 -3.13
C ALA A 95 -12.39 6.00 -4.51
N VAL A 96 -13.72 6.02 -4.64
CA VAL A 96 -14.43 6.33 -5.89
C VAL A 96 -14.20 7.79 -6.30
N VAL A 97 -14.32 8.75 -5.37
CA VAL A 97 -14.00 10.16 -5.64
C VAL A 97 -12.55 10.32 -6.08
N GLY A 98 -11.63 9.56 -5.48
CA GLY A 98 -10.23 9.48 -5.88
C GLY A 98 -10.02 9.00 -7.31
N MET A 99 -10.92 8.17 -7.87
CA MET A 99 -10.85 7.75 -9.28
C MET A 99 -11.22 8.86 -10.27
N TYR A 100 -12.02 9.84 -9.85
CA TYR A 100 -12.47 10.95 -10.71
C TYR A 100 -11.62 12.22 -10.56
N ARG A 101 -10.70 12.25 -9.59
CA ARG A 101 -9.83 13.39 -9.33
C ARG A 101 -8.47 13.17 -10.02
N PRO A 102 -8.00 14.12 -10.87
CA PRO A 102 -6.73 13.99 -11.59
C PRO A 102 -5.49 14.07 -10.67
N ALA A 103 -5.64 14.48 -9.42
CA ALA A 103 -4.57 14.39 -8.44
C ALA A 103 -5.13 13.75 -7.18
N TYR A 104 -4.49 12.66 -6.74
CA TYR A 104 -4.80 12.03 -5.46
C TYR A 104 -4.36 12.98 -4.35
N SER A 105 -5.29 13.86 -3.94
CA SER A 105 -5.02 14.88 -2.95
C SER A 105 -4.75 14.23 -1.59
N LEU A 106 -3.73 14.69 -0.87
CA LEU A 106 -3.41 14.24 0.49
C LEU A 106 -4.65 14.16 1.42
N PRO A 107 -5.61 15.12 1.40
CA PRO A 107 -6.83 15.02 2.19
C PRO A 107 -7.67 13.78 1.90
N CYS A 108 -7.78 13.35 0.64
CA CYS A 108 -8.53 12.15 0.28
C CYS A 108 -7.88 10.89 0.87
N VAL A 109 -6.54 10.81 0.81
CA VAL A 109 -5.77 9.73 1.43
C VAL A 109 -5.95 9.72 2.95
N LEU A 110 -5.90 10.89 3.59
CA LEU A 110 -6.10 11.01 5.03
C LEU A 110 -7.52 10.64 5.46
N VAL A 111 -8.54 10.98 4.67
CA VAL A 111 -9.93 10.54 4.91
C VAL A 111 -10.03 9.02 4.82
N SER A 112 -9.47 8.40 3.79
CA SER A 112 -9.45 6.94 3.66
C SER A 112 -8.68 6.26 4.80
N LEU A 113 -7.54 6.82 5.23
CA LEU A 113 -6.75 6.31 6.35
C LEU A 113 -7.54 6.40 7.67
N THR A 114 -8.16 7.56 7.92
CA THR A 114 -8.98 7.77 9.12
C THR A 114 -10.17 6.82 9.15
N GLY A 115 -10.85 6.62 8.00
CA GLY A 115 -11.93 5.65 7.89
C GLY A 115 -11.47 4.22 8.18
N ASN A 116 -10.28 3.83 7.71
CA ASN A 116 -9.68 2.53 8.04
C ASN A 116 -9.34 2.39 9.53
N VAL A 117 -8.80 3.44 10.17
CA VAL A 117 -8.54 3.47 11.61
C VAL A 117 -9.83 3.25 12.40
N VAL A 118 -10.91 3.93 12.03
CA VAL A 118 -12.23 3.74 12.66
C VAL A 118 -12.72 2.30 12.48
N ILE A 119 -12.57 1.74 11.28
CA ILE A 119 -12.96 0.35 11.00
C ILE A 119 -12.15 -0.63 11.86
N ILE A 120 -10.84 -0.42 12.00
CA ILE A 120 -9.96 -1.25 12.84
C ILE A 120 -10.38 -1.21 14.31
N ILE A 121 -10.69 -0.02 14.84
CA ILE A 121 -11.19 0.14 16.22
C ILE A 121 -12.51 -0.62 16.40
N LEU A 122 -13.46 -0.46 15.47
CA LEU A 122 -14.76 -1.13 15.52
C LEU A 122 -14.62 -2.66 15.37
N LEU A 123 -13.74 -3.13 14.50
CA LEU A 123 -13.43 -4.56 14.35
C LEU A 123 -12.78 -5.13 15.62
N SER A 124 -11.92 -4.36 16.28
CA SER A 124 -11.31 -4.74 17.56
C SER A 124 -12.34 -4.93 18.65
N ARG A 125 -13.36 -4.07 18.68
CA ARG A 125 -14.50 -4.21 19.59
C ARG A 125 -15.37 -5.42 19.26
N LEU A 126 -15.54 -5.73 17.97
CA LEU A 126 -16.45 -6.77 17.50
C LEU A 126 -15.85 -8.19 17.65
N PHE A 127 -14.59 -8.36 17.28
CA PHE A 127 -13.92 -9.67 17.19
C PHE A 127 -12.82 -9.88 18.24
N GLY A 128 -12.47 -8.83 18.98
CA GLY A 128 -11.33 -8.80 19.88
C GLY A 128 -10.04 -8.33 19.18
N PRO A 129 -9.13 -7.70 19.94
CA PRO A 129 -7.93 -7.02 19.41
C PRO A 129 -6.87 -7.96 18.83
N PHE A 130 -6.86 -9.23 19.21
CA PHE A 130 -5.73 -10.14 18.93
C PHE A 130 -5.98 -11.15 17.82
N VAL A 131 -7.17 -11.16 17.21
CA VAL A 131 -7.54 -12.22 16.26
C VAL A 131 -7.39 -11.76 14.81
N ILE A 132 -8.30 -10.91 14.33
CA ILE A 132 -8.34 -10.47 12.92
C ILE A 132 -7.66 -9.11 12.75
N VAL A 133 -7.74 -8.27 13.78
CA VAL A 133 -7.36 -6.86 13.74
C VAL A 133 -5.89 -6.61 13.38
N PRO A 134 -4.89 -7.34 13.94
CA PRO A 134 -3.50 -7.09 13.60
C PRO A 134 -3.20 -7.36 12.13
N ALA A 135 -3.80 -8.41 11.57
CA ALA A 135 -3.63 -8.77 10.17
C ALA A 135 -4.27 -7.72 9.24
N VAL A 136 -5.46 -7.22 9.60
CA VAL A 136 -6.11 -6.10 8.90
C VAL A 136 -5.25 -4.85 8.97
N ALA A 137 -4.80 -4.45 10.17
CA ALA A 137 -3.95 -3.27 10.36
C ALA A 137 -2.65 -3.33 9.55
N CYS A 138 -1.97 -4.49 9.54
CA CYS A 138 -0.78 -4.70 8.72
C CYS A 138 -1.09 -4.58 7.21
N SER A 139 -2.16 -5.23 6.74
CA SER A 139 -2.56 -5.16 5.33
C SER A 139 -2.90 -3.74 4.87
N THR A 140 -3.59 -2.98 5.73
CA THR A 140 -3.91 -1.57 5.54
C THR A 140 -2.62 -0.74 5.51
N GLY A 141 -1.71 -0.95 6.46
CA GLY A 141 -0.43 -0.25 6.51
C GLY A 141 0.39 -0.44 5.24
N ILE A 142 0.52 -1.68 4.76
CA ILE A 142 1.22 -1.99 3.51
C ILE A 142 0.55 -1.30 2.33
N SER A 143 -0.78 -1.32 2.26
CA SER A 143 -1.54 -0.67 1.20
C SER A 143 -1.33 0.85 1.16
N PHE A 144 -1.19 1.49 2.32
CA PHE A 144 -0.93 2.93 2.42
C PHE A 144 0.53 3.32 2.22
N LEU A 145 1.48 2.47 2.62
CA LEU A 145 2.93 2.73 2.46
C LEU A 145 3.41 2.65 1.01
N VAL A 146 2.62 2.05 0.11
CA VAL A 146 2.88 2.05 -1.33
C VAL A 146 2.64 3.43 -1.97
N PHE A 147 1.90 4.34 -1.32
CA PHE A 147 1.70 5.69 -1.85
C PHE A 147 2.92 6.57 -1.60
N PRO A 148 3.55 7.17 -2.65
CA PRO A 148 4.77 7.93 -2.51
C PRO A 148 4.74 9.04 -1.43
N PRO A 149 3.66 9.85 -1.30
CA PRO A 149 3.60 10.90 -0.27
C PRO A 149 3.63 10.38 1.17
N LEU A 150 3.24 9.11 1.36
CA LEU A 150 3.20 8.45 2.66
C LEU A 150 4.43 7.57 2.90
N THR A 151 5.14 7.14 1.85
CA THR A 151 6.39 6.39 1.98
C THR A 151 7.45 7.23 2.72
N ASP A 152 7.63 8.49 2.31
CA ASP A 152 8.57 9.42 2.97
C ASP A 152 8.12 9.82 4.38
N ARG A 153 6.81 9.73 4.64
CA ARG A 153 6.17 10.10 5.90
C ARG A 153 5.50 8.90 6.56
N TRP A 154 6.19 7.76 6.59
CA TRP A 154 5.64 6.48 7.04
C TRP A 154 4.98 6.54 8.43
N TRP A 155 5.46 7.43 9.30
CA TRP A 155 4.90 7.67 10.64
C TRP A 155 3.44 8.16 10.60
N LEU A 156 3.01 8.87 9.54
CA LEU A 156 1.61 9.27 9.34
C LEU A 156 0.67 8.07 9.17
N VAL A 157 1.19 6.92 8.78
CA VAL A 157 0.43 5.67 8.62
C VAL A 157 0.58 4.80 9.86
N VAL A 158 1.82 4.59 10.31
CA VAL A 158 2.10 3.66 11.41
C VAL A 158 1.55 4.16 12.74
N VAL A 159 1.68 5.45 13.06
CA VAL A 159 1.21 5.97 14.35
C VAL A 159 -0.31 5.85 14.49
N PRO A 160 -1.16 6.26 13.52
CA PRO A 160 -2.61 6.08 13.65
C PRO A 160 -3.05 4.62 13.68
N LEU A 161 -2.41 3.73 12.92
CA LEU A 161 -2.75 2.30 12.93
C LEU A 161 -2.33 1.62 14.25
N ALA A 162 -1.16 1.95 14.79
CA ALA A 162 -0.74 1.48 16.11
C ALA A 162 -1.66 2.04 17.20
N ALA A 163 -2.03 3.32 17.12
CA ALA A 163 -3.01 3.93 18.01
C ALA A 163 -4.39 3.26 17.89
N ALA A 164 -4.81 2.85 16.70
CA ALA A 164 -6.08 2.13 16.49
C ALA A 164 -6.11 0.76 17.21
N LEU A 165 -4.95 0.12 17.36
CA LEU A 165 -4.80 -1.15 18.10
C LEU A 165 -4.71 -0.92 19.61
N VAL A 166 -3.95 0.09 20.04
CA VAL A 166 -3.65 0.33 21.47
C VAL A 166 -4.75 1.13 22.16
N ALA A 167 -5.38 2.10 21.49
CA ALA A 167 -6.36 2.98 22.09
C ALA A 167 -7.58 2.23 22.68
N PRO A 168 -8.19 1.23 22.00
CA PRO A 168 -9.28 0.46 22.59
C PRO A 168 -8.85 -0.28 23.85
N LEU A 169 -7.64 -0.85 23.88
CA LEU A 169 -7.09 -1.55 25.05
C LEU A 169 -6.92 -0.60 26.24
N VAL A 170 -6.33 0.58 26.00
CA VAL A 170 -6.14 1.59 27.04
C VAL A 170 -7.49 2.10 27.55
N LEU A 171 -8.46 2.34 26.67
CA LEU A 171 -9.80 2.78 27.03
C LEU A 171 -10.59 1.72 27.82
N GLU A 172 -10.33 0.44 27.58
CA GLU A 172 -10.88 -0.66 28.38
C GLU A 172 -10.29 -0.71 29.79
N GLU A 173 -8.98 -0.52 29.95
CA GLU A 173 -8.35 -0.46 31.28
C GLU A 173 -8.75 0.78 32.08
N LEU A 174 -9.04 1.90 31.39
CA LEU A 174 -9.60 3.09 32.00
C LEU A 174 -11.09 2.96 32.35
N GLY A 175 -11.74 1.84 31.99
CA GLY A 175 -13.16 1.59 32.26
C GLY A 175 -14.12 2.40 31.38
N VAL A 176 -13.63 3.05 30.32
CA VAL A 176 -14.46 3.79 29.35
C VAL A 176 -15.26 2.81 28.49
N PHE A 177 -14.66 1.65 28.17
CA PHE A 177 -15.29 0.58 27.41
C PHE A 177 -15.38 -0.72 28.22
N ALA A 178 -16.37 -1.55 27.87
CA ALA A 178 -16.48 -2.89 28.45
C ALA A 178 -15.29 -3.76 28.03
N ARG A 179 -14.68 -4.48 28.97
CA ARG A 179 -13.54 -5.38 28.69
C ARG A 179 -13.91 -6.41 27.61
N THR A 180 -13.09 -6.49 26.57
CA THR A 180 -13.23 -7.47 25.49
C THR A 180 -12.37 -8.71 25.69
N PHE A 181 -11.39 -8.66 26.59
CA PHE A 181 -10.56 -9.79 26.95
C PHE A 181 -10.30 -9.83 28.46
N GLU A 182 -10.05 -11.03 28.95
CA GLU A 182 -9.66 -11.29 30.33
C GLU A 182 -8.57 -12.35 30.33
N ILE A 183 -7.51 -12.14 31.10
CA ILE A 183 -6.48 -13.16 31.34
C ILE A 183 -6.81 -13.78 32.70
N SER A 184 -7.34 -15.01 32.69
CA SER A 184 -7.74 -15.71 33.90
C SER A 184 -7.25 -17.16 33.83
N GLY A 185 -6.58 -17.62 34.90
CA GLY A 185 -6.06 -18.99 34.98
C GLY A 185 -5.02 -19.36 33.91
N GLY A 186 -4.26 -18.39 33.39
CA GLY A 186 -3.30 -18.61 32.31
C GLY A 186 -3.92 -18.76 30.92
N ALA A 187 -5.23 -18.57 30.78
CA ALA A 187 -5.93 -18.52 29.51
C ALA A 187 -6.28 -17.08 29.14
N LEU A 188 -6.10 -16.73 27.86
CA LEU A 188 -6.64 -15.50 27.28
C LEU A 188 -8.07 -15.77 26.81
N ILE A 189 -9.05 -15.23 27.52
CA ILE A 189 -10.48 -15.40 27.21
C ILE A 189 -10.98 -14.12 26.54
N THR A 190 -11.24 -14.19 25.25
CA THR A 190 -11.88 -13.09 24.51
C THR A 190 -13.40 -13.20 24.68
N ARG A 191 -14.04 -12.14 25.18
CA ARG A 191 -15.49 -12.03 25.34
C ARG A 191 -16.02 -10.98 24.35
N PRO A 192 -16.39 -11.41 23.12
CA PRO A 192 -16.96 -10.49 22.13
C PRO A 192 -18.28 -9.93 22.66
N THR A 193 -18.39 -8.60 22.72
CA THR A 193 -19.54 -7.94 23.37
C THR A 193 -20.77 -7.84 22.48
N ALA A 194 -20.63 -8.08 21.18
CA ALA A 194 -21.66 -7.77 20.18
C ALA A 194 -22.16 -9.00 19.40
N ILE A 195 -21.53 -10.17 19.59
CA ILE A 195 -21.91 -11.39 18.88
C ILE A 195 -21.72 -12.62 19.76
N GLY A 196 -22.71 -13.51 19.74
CA GLY A 196 -22.63 -14.81 20.39
C GLY A 196 -21.63 -15.73 19.70
N PHE A 197 -20.41 -15.84 20.24
CA PHE A 197 -19.41 -16.81 19.77
C PHE A 197 -19.74 -18.21 20.28
N THR A 198 -20.78 -18.85 19.74
CA THR A 198 -21.09 -20.26 20.04
C THR A 198 -21.24 -21.11 18.77
N GLY A 199 -20.68 -22.31 18.80
CA GLY A 199 -20.88 -23.34 17.78
C GLY A 199 -20.20 -23.11 16.43
N THR A 200 -20.78 -23.74 15.40
CA THR A 200 -20.24 -23.79 14.02
C THR A 200 -20.08 -22.42 13.34
N PRO A 201 -21.01 -21.45 13.47
CA PRO A 201 -20.89 -20.21 12.71
C PRO A 201 -19.69 -19.35 13.14
N ALA A 202 -19.29 -19.40 14.42
CA ALA A 202 -18.09 -18.73 14.93
C ALA A 202 -16.82 -19.29 14.28
N LEU A 203 -16.74 -20.62 14.14
CA LEU A 203 -15.62 -21.30 13.48
C LEU A 203 -15.58 -20.97 11.98
N VAL A 204 -16.74 -20.97 11.30
CA VAL A 204 -16.84 -20.59 9.87
C VAL A 204 -16.38 -19.15 9.67
N LEU A 205 -16.80 -18.21 10.53
CA LEU A 205 -16.37 -16.82 10.49
C LEU A 205 -14.86 -16.71 10.68
N LEU A 206 -14.30 -17.38 11.69
CA LEU A 206 -12.87 -17.28 11.99
C LEU A 206 -12.02 -17.85 10.84
N ILE A 207 -12.38 -19.00 10.30
CA ILE A 207 -11.67 -19.61 9.16
C ILE A 207 -11.81 -18.72 7.93
N SER A 208 -13.03 -18.29 7.58
CA SER A 208 -13.26 -17.45 6.40
C SER A 208 -12.56 -16.09 6.48
N ALA A 209 -12.52 -15.46 7.65
CA ALA A 209 -11.79 -14.21 7.87
C ALA A 209 -10.28 -14.39 7.68
N ASN A 210 -9.69 -15.41 8.30
CA ASN A 210 -8.25 -15.68 8.17
C ASN A 210 -7.86 -16.06 6.74
N VAL A 211 -8.63 -16.95 6.10
CA VAL A 211 -8.43 -17.32 4.69
C VAL A 211 -8.60 -16.10 3.78
N GLY A 212 -9.61 -15.27 4.03
CA GLY A 212 -9.84 -14.03 3.28
C GLY A 212 -8.65 -13.08 3.36
N VAL A 213 -8.16 -12.80 4.58
CA VAL A 213 -6.96 -11.96 4.78
C VAL A 213 -5.73 -12.56 4.09
N PHE A 214 -5.53 -13.87 4.20
CA PHE A 214 -4.43 -14.56 3.53
C PHE A 214 -4.48 -14.41 2.01
N ILE A 215 -5.66 -14.58 1.40
CA ILE A 215 -5.88 -14.40 -0.04
C ILE A 215 -5.60 -12.95 -0.43
N ILE A 216 -6.18 -11.97 0.28
CA ILE A 216 -6.00 -10.53 -0.01
C ILE A 216 -4.53 -10.16 0.06
N MET A 217 -3.84 -10.58 1.12
CA MET A 217 -2.41 -10.28 1.32
C MET A 217 -1.55 -10.91 0.21
N THR A 218 -1.83 -12.17 -0.15
CA THR A 218 -1.12 -12.87 -1.24
C THR A 218 -1.34 -12.17 -2.59
N LEU A 219 -2.57 -11.75 -2.89
CA LEU A 219 -2.89 -11.00 -4.11
C LEU A 219 -2.21 -9.63 -4.13
N LEU A 220 -2.17 -8.92 -3.00
CA LEU A 220 -1.50 -7.63 -2.86
C LEU A 220 0.01 -7.77 -3.10
N VAL A 221 0.66 -8.72 -2.44
CA VAL A 221 2.10 -8.99 -2.63
C VAL A 221 2.38 -9.39 -4.08
N ARG A 222 1.56 -10.26 -4.68
CA ARG A 222 1.69 -10.64 -6.09
C ARG A 222 1.57 -9.44 -7.02
N ALA A 223 0.65 -8.53 -6.75
CA ALA A 223 0.48 -7.30 -7.54
C ALA A 223 1.70 -6.39 -7.44
N ILE A 224 2.23 -6.18 -6.24
CA ILE A 224 3.44 -5.39 -5.98
C ILE A 224 4.64 -6.00 -6.71
N VAL A 225 4.90 -7.30 -6.54
CA VAL A 225 6.02 -8.00 -7.19
C VAL A 225 5.92 -7.95 -8.71
N LYS A 226 4.71 -8.10 -9.28
CA LYS A 226 4.50 -7.99 -10.73
C LYS A 226 4.81 -6.58 -11.24
N ALA A 227 4.39 -5.54 -10.51
CA ALA A 227 4.69 -4.15 -10.84
C ALA A 227 6.21 -3.88 -10.82
N GLN A 228 6.88 -4.29 -9.74
CA GLN A 228 8.34 -4.13 -9.59
C GLN A 228 9.12 -4.85 -10.70
N ARG A 229 8.76 -6.10 -11.03
CA ARG A 229 9.41 -6.85 -12.12
C ARG A 229 9.25 -6.16 -13.46
N THR A 230 8.08 -5.56 -13.73
CA THR A 230 7.82 -4.85 -14.98
C THR A 230 8.65 -3.56 -15.07
N ALA A 231 8.70 -2.78 -13.99
CA ALA A 231 9.54 -1.58 -13.92
C ALA A 231 11.03 -1.90 -14.07
N LYS A 232 11.50 -2.97 -13.40
CA LYS A 232 12.89 -3.42 -13.51
C LYS A 232 13.25 -3.84 -14.94
N ARG A 233 12.39 -4.64 -15.60
CA ARG A 233 12.59 -5.05 -17.00
C ARG A 233 12.67 -3.88 -17.97
N LEU A 234 11.83 -2.86 -17.78
CA LEU A 234 11.87 -1.66 -18.62
C LEU A 234 13.18 -0.90 -18.42
N THR A 235 13.66 -0.77 -17.18
CA THR A 235 14.92 -0.11 -16.86
C THR A 235 16.12 -0.89 -17.43
N GLU A 236 16.13 -2.22 -17.28
CA GLU A 236 17.16 -3.10 -17.86
C GLU A 236 17.16 -3.03 -19.40
N ALA A 237 15.98 -3.04 -20.03
CA ALA A 237 15.87 -2.91 -21.49
C ALA A 237 16.32 -1.53 -21.99
N GLN A 238 16.01 -0.46 -21.26
CA GLN A 238 16.48 0.89 -21.57
C GLN A 238 18.01 0.98 -21.42
N ALA A 239 18.57 0.47 -20.33
CA ALA A 239 20.01 0.42 -20.11
C ALA A 239 20.72 -0.41 -21.20
N TRP A 240 20.12 -1.54 -21.59
CA TRP A 240 20.65 -2.37 -22.68
C TRP A 240 20.63 -1.63 -24.03
N HIS A 241 19.52 -0.96 -24.39
CA HIS A 241 19.47 -0.15 -25.61
C HIS A 241 20.47 1.03 -25.59
N LEU A 242 20.65 1.68 -24.43
CA LEU A 242 21.67 2.73 -24.29
C LEU A 242 23.08 2.17 -24.48
N THR A 243 23.35 0.97 -23.97
CA THR A 243 24.64 0.30 -24.16
C THR A 243 24.91 -0.01 -25.63
N GLN A 244 23.89 -0.42 -26.38
CA GLN A 244 24.01 -0.68 -27.83
C GLN A 244 24.22 0.59 -28.67
N LEU A 245 23.83 1.76 -28.14
CA LEU A 245 24.00 3.04 -28.82
C LEU A 245 25.35 3.71 -28.51
N LEU A 246 26.08 3.24 -27.50
CA LEU A 246 27.39 3.76 -27.13
C LEU A 246 28.49 3.09 -27.97
N PRO A 247 29.45 3.86 -28.51
CA PRO A 247 30.61 3.29 -29.20
C PRO A 247 31.38 2.32 -28.28
N PRO A 248 31.92 1.20 -28.82
CA PRO A 248 32.68 0.22 -28.03
C PRO A 248 33.81 0.85 -27.21
N ASP A 249 34.41 1.91 -27.75
CA ASP A 249 35.54 2.66 -27.21
C ASP A 249 35.18 3.51 -25.97
N VAL A 250 33.88 3.76 -25.73
CA VAL A 250 33.38 4.50 -24.56
C VAL A 250 32.89 3.57 -23.45
N VAL A 251 32.61 2.30 -23.77
CA VAL A 251 32.30 1.26 -22.77
C VAL A 251 33.60 0.89 -22.07
N ALA A 252 34.06 1.76 -21.17
CA ALA A 252 35.15 1.46 -20.27
C ALA A 252 34.83 0.13 -19.58
N GLU A 253 35.72 -0.84 -19.78
CA GLU A 253 35.63 -2.16 -19.17
C GLU A 253 35.28 -1.95 -17.68
N PRO A 254 34.17 -2.54 -17.18
CA PRO A 254 33.72 -2.27 -15.83
C PRO A 254 34.88 -2.56 -14.88
N ARG A 255 35.45 -1.49 -14.30
CA ARG A 255 36.54 -1.64 -13.35
C ARG A 255 36.03 -2.65 -12.32
N PRO A 256 36.73 -3.77 -12.11
CA PRO A 256 36.32 -4.75 -11.13
C PRO A 256 36.09 -3.97 -9.83
N ILE A 257 34.88 -4.06 -9.31
CA ILE A 257 34.53 -3.44 -8.04
C ILE A 257 35.45 -4.12 -7.04
N GLU A 258 36.56 -3.46 -6.70
CA GLU A 258 37.44 -3.92 -5.65
C GLU A 258 36.55 -4.16 -4.45
N PRO A 259 36.50 -5.38 -3.90
CA PRO A 259 35.64 -5.67 -2.75
C PRO A 259 36.07 -4.69 -1.67
N SER A 260 35.22 -3.67 -1.45
CA SER A 260 35.40 -2.69 -0.41
C SER A 260 35.53 -3.50 0.86
N ARG A 261 36.72 -3.45 1.45
CA ARG A 261 37.04 -4.14 2.70
C ARG A 261 36.04 -3.60 3.74
N CYS A 262 34.93 -4.30 3.93
CA CYS A 262 34.10 -4.16 5.11
C CYS A 262 34.95 -4.63 6.29
N SER A 263 35.78 -3.74 6.81
CA SER A 263 36.36 -3.87 8.14
C SER A 263 35.20 -3.78 9.14
N PHE A 264 34.67 -4.92 9.53
CA PHE A 264 33.94 -5.05 10.78
C PHE A 264 34.97 -4.89 11.91
N GLN A 265 35.00 -3.69 12.49
CA GLN A 265 35.58 -3.42 13.81
C GLN A 265 34.44 -3.09 14.77
#